data_AF-A0A0S7YRB4-F1
#
_entry.id   AF-A0A0S7YRB4-F1
#
_cell.length_a   1.000
_cell.length_b   1.000
_cell.length_c   1.000
_cell.angle_alpha   90.00
_cell.angle_beta   90.00
_cell.angle_gamma   90.00
#
_symmetry.space_group_name_H-M   'P 1'
#
loop_
_entity.id
_entity.type
_entity.pdbx_description
1 polymer ?
#
loop_
_entity_poly.entity_id
_entity_poly.type
_entity_poly.pdbx_seq_one_letter_code
_entity_poly.pdbx_strand_id
1 'polypeptide(L)'
;MEIVAGTEQPWLDGLPYKFWFYGPDKLWASNVLAYLRQTDARTVVLLLDDYYLLDPVDNALMVELAAMMRDDESIGYINLRPWTDDLLDGRQWQEWQQIGDRPLVGEYDKATAEYLLSLQPGMWDVEYLISLLVEGEDHWTVERKGTERARRSGKRMLGVVRDFPAPYLNVTRYGVYRDGSRGILAGRLGEGHEILALLDDMLKERIRGCW
;
A
#
# COMPACT_ATOMS: atom_id res chain seq x y z
N MET A 1 7.87 3.24 25.66
CA MET A 1 8.00 4.46 24.82
C MET A 1 6.59 4.98 24.63
N GLU A 2 6.32 6.19 25.07
CA GLU A 2 4.98 6.78 25.01
C GLU A 2 4.78 7.32 23.59
N ILE A 3 3.82 6.76 22.85
CA ILE A 3 3.41 7.28 21.55
C ILE A 3 2.51 8.47 21.86
N VAL A 4 3.01 9.67 21.57
CA VAL A 4 2.17 10.86 21.63
C VAL A 4 1.38 10.88 20.33
N ALA A 5 0.13 10.38 20.38
CA ALA A 5 -0.80 10.62 19.28
C ALA A 5 -0.85 12.13 19.05
N GLY A 6 -0.47 12.56 17.85
CA GLY A 6 -0.50 13.97 17.49
C GLY A 6 -1.91 14.50 17.70
N THR A 7 -2.02 15.71 18.24
CA THR A 7 -3.28 16.45 18.37
C THR A 7 -4.02 16.41 17.03
N GLU A 8 -5.32 16.08 17.06
CA GLU A 8 -6.21 16.21 15.90
C GLU A 8 -6.02 17.60 15.30
N GLN A 9 -5.30 17.69 14.18
CA GLN A 9 -5.12 18.94 13.48
C GLN A 9 -6.28 19.07 12.50
N PRO A 10 -6.96 20.22 12.45
CA PRO A 10 -8.13 20.34 11.62
C PRO A 10 -7.74 20.73 10.19
N TRP A 11 -8.23 19.94 9.22
CA TRP A 11 -8.52 20.30 7.83
C TRP A 11 -7.39 20.27 6.76
N LEU A 12 -7.30 19.12 6.08
CA LEU A 12 -7.21 19.02 4.62
C LEU A 12 -8.63 18.65 4.16
N ASP A 13 -9.36 19.63 3.65
CA ASP A 13 -10.62 19.49 2.89
C ASP A 13 -11.78 18.68 3.52
N GLY A 14 -11.91 18.65 4.85
CA GLY A 14 -13.09 18.06 5.51
C GLY A 14 -13.07 16.54 5.64
N LEU A 15 -11.99 15.87 5.26
CA LEU A 15 -11.79 14.45 5.52
C LEU A 15 -11.07 14.26 6.86
N PRO A 16 -11.49 13.31 7.71
CA PRO A 16 -10.76 13.00 8.93
C PRO A 16 -9.46 12.30 8.58
N TYR A 17 -8.34 12.87 9.02
CA TYR A 17 -7.01 12.26 8.96
C TYR A 17 -6.39 12.25 10.35
N LYS A 18 -5.47 11.31 10.59
CA LYS A 18 -4.72 11.23 11.83
C LYS A 18 -3.23 11.13 11.50
N PHE A 19 -2.45 12.07 12.04
CA PHE A 19 -1.01 12.01 11.97
C PHE A 19 -0.45 11.20 13.14
N TRP A 20 0.45 10.29 12.81
CA TRP A 20 1.14 9.47 13.78
C TRP A 20 2.63 9.84 13.82
N PHE A 21 3.11 10.20 15.01
CA PHE A 21 4.52 10.52 15.24
C PHE A 21 5.14 9.44 16.13
N TYR A 22 6.07 8.66 15.57
CA TYR A 22 6.68 7.51 16.27
C TYR A 22 7.98 7.85 17.01
N GLY A 23 8.33 9.14 17.10
CA GLY A 23 9.59 9.60 17.66
C GLY A 23 10.74 9.47 16.66
N PRO A 24 11.97 9.16 17.11
CA PRO A 24 13.11 8.93 16.22
C PRO A 24 12.83 7.80 15.23
N ASP A 25 13.34 7.91 14.01
CA ASP A 25 13.20 6.87 13.00
C ASP A 25 13.86 5.55 13.45
N LYS A 26 13.12 4.45 13.29
CA LYS A 26 13.52 3.08 13.65
C LYS A 26 13.58 2.13 12.45
N LEU A 27 13.70 2.71 11.25
CA LEU A 27 13.53 2.03 9.96
C LEU A 27 12.08 1.71 9.65
N TRP A 28 11.82 1.59 8.35
CA TRP A 28 10.48 1.53 7.76
C TRP A 28 9.60 0.46 8.42
N ALA A 29 10.06 -0.79 8.51
CA ALA A 29 9.24 -1.89 9.02
C ALA A 29 8.85 -1.70 10.49
N SER A 30 9.74 -1.15 11.31
CA SER A 30 9.48 -0.88 12.73
C SER A 30 8.39 0.19 12.90
N ASN A 31 8.42 1.25 12.08
CA ASN A 31 7.43 2.31 12.13
C ASN A 31 6.06 1.81 11.65
N VAL A 32 6.02 1.00 10.59
CA VAL A 32 4.79 0.39 10.09
C VAL A 32 4.20 -0.58 11.13
N LEU A 33 5.02 -1.45 11.73
CA LEU A 33 4.57 -2.37 12.79
C LEU A 33 4.01 -1.61 14.00
N ALA A 34 4.63 -0.49 14.39
CA ALA A 34 4.12 0.33 15.47
C ALA A 34 2.70 0.84 15.18
N TYR A 35 2.43 1.27 13.94
CA TYR A 35 1.07 1.64 13.52
C TYR A 35 0.11 0.45 13.51
N LEU A 36 0.47 -0.62 12.80
CA LEU A 36 -0.42 -1.76 12.57
C LEU A 36 -0.85 -2.46 13.88
N ARG A 37 0.00 -2.44 14.91
CA ARG A 37 -0.33 -3.01 16.23
C ARG A 37 -1.32 -2.17 17.05
N GLN A 38 -1.64 -0.96 16.60
CA GLN A 38 -2.55 -0.04 17.29
C GLN A 38 -3.87 0.19 16.55
N THR A 39 -3.93 -0.12 15.25
CA THR A 39 -5.19 -0.03 14.50
C THR A 39 -6.10 -1.22 14.87
N ASP A 40 -7.39 -0.97 14.92
CA ASP A 40 -8.44 -1.98 15.04
C ASP A 40 -8.99 -2.43 13.67
N ALA A 41 -8.50 -1.82 12.59
CA ALA A 41 -8.87 -2.18 11.24
C ALA A 41 -8.40 -3.60 10.90
N ARG A 42 -9.28 -4.41 10.31
CA ARG A 42 -8.90 -5.71 9.73
C ARG A 42 -8.07 -5.54 8.47
N THR A 43 -8.38 -4.50 7.69
CA THR A 43 -7.81 -4.27 6.37
C THR A 43 -7.35 -2.83 6.26
N VAL A 44 -6.16 -2.62 5.69
CA VAL A 44 -5.59 -1.30 5.44
C VAL A 44 -5.21 -1.15 3.98
N VAL A 45 -5.24 0.09 3.49
CA VAL A 45 -4.59 0.43 2.22
C VAL A 45 -3.25 1.08 2.54
N LEU A 46 -2.18 0.49 2.02
CA LEU A 46 -0.83 1.01 2.15
C LEU A 46 -0.47 1.79 0.88
N LEU A 47 -0.05 3.04 1.06
CA LEU A 47 0.41 3.93 -0.01
C LEU A 47 1.70 4.62 0.44
N LEU A 48 2.79 4.40 -0.31
CA LEU A 48 4.04 5.13 -0.10
C LEU A 48 3.97 6.52 -0.75
N ASP A 49 4.81 7.43 -0.29
CA ASP A 49 4.83 8.84 -0.69
C ASP A 49 5.39 9.09 -2.09
N ASP A 50 5.97 8.08 -2.73
CA ASP A 50 6.42 8.12 -4.12
C ASP A 50 5.32 7.72 -5.13
N TYR A 51 4.11 7.37 -4.68
CA TYR A 51 2.99 7.01 -5.55
C TYR A 51 1.93 8.11 -5.60
N TYR A 52 1.84 8.80 -6.73
CA TYR A 52 0.89 9.90 -6.91
C TYR A 52 -0.36 9.42 -7.63
N LEU A 53 -1.53 9.67 -7.05
CA LEU A 53 -2.80 9.40 -7.72
C LEU A 53 -2.95 10.29 -8.95
N LEU A 54 -3.28 9.69 -10.08
CA LEU A 54 -3.46 10.35 -11.37
C LEU A 54 -4.92 10.73 -11.64
N ASP A 55 -5.84 9.95 -11.06
CA ASP A 55 -7.28 10.09 -11.22
C ASP A 55 -7.98 9.90 -9.86
N PRO A 56 -9.26 10.34 -9.73
CA PRO A 56 -10.06 10.02 -8.56
C PRO A 56 -10.13 8.52 -8.28
N VAL A 57 -10.08 8.15 -6.99
CA VAL A 57 -10.20 6.75 -6.56
C VAL A 57 -11.63 6.25 -6.80
N ASP A 58 -11.77 5.08 -7.42
CA ASP A 58 -13.03 4.36 -7.52
C ASP A 58 -13.37 3.71 -6.17
N ASN A 59 -14.14 4.44 -5.36
CA ASN A 59 -14.54 4.00 -4.03
C ASN A 59 -15.44 2.74 -4.08
N ALA A 60 -16.26 2.58 -5.12
CA ALA A 60 -17.15 1.43 -5.22
C ALA A 60 -16.33 0.15 -5.40
N LEU A 61 -15.33 0.21 -6.27
CA LEU A 61 -14.41 -0.88 -6.49
C LEU A 61 -13.54 -1.17 -5.26
N MET A 62 -13.04 -0.14 -4.57
CA MET A 62 -12.31 -0.34 -3.31
C MET A 62 -13.15 -1.05 -2.25
N VAL A 63 -14.45 -0.71 -2.13
CA VAL A 63 -15.38 -1.40 -1.22
C VAL A 63 -15.60 -2.85 -1.64
N GLU A 64 -15.68 -3.16 -2.94
CA GLU A 64 -15.79 -4.53 -3.45
C GLU A 64 -14.55 -5.37 -3.09
N LEU A 65 -13.34 -4.81 -3.27
CA LEU A 65 -12.09 -5.49 -2.91
C LEU A 65 -11.99 -5.73 -1.40
N ALA A 66 -12.38 -4.75 -0.57
CA ALA A 66 -12.43 -4.92 0.87
C ALA A 66 -13.45 -5.99 1.30
N ALA A 67 -14.63 -6.01 0.68
CA ALA A 67 -15.62 -7.05 0.90
C ALA A 67 -15.07 -8.43 0.52
N MET A 68 -14.32 -8.53 -0.58
CA MET A 68 -13.66 -9.78 -0.97
C MET A 68 -12.68 -10.29 0.08
N MET A 69 -11.81 -9.43 0.62
CA MET A 69 -10.89 -9.82 1.71
C MET A 69 -11.63 -10.15 3.00
N ARG A 70 -12.75 -9.47 3.28
CA ARG A 70 -13.59 -9.74 4.44
C ARG A 70 -14.21 -11.14 4.36
N ASP A 71 -14.74 -11.48 3.20
CA ASP A 71 -15.53 -12.70 2.98
C ASP A 71 -14.64 -13.94 2.69
N ASP A 72 -13.36 -13.75 2.33
CA ASP A 72 -12.36 -14.81 2.15
C ASP A 72 -11.08 -14.54 2.97
N GLU A 73 -11.00 -15.14 4.16
CA GLU A 73 -9.85 -15.03 5.05
C GLU A 73 -8.54 -15.61 4.48
N SER A 74 -8.61 -16.38 3.39
CA SER A 74 -7.39 -16.87 2.73
C SER A 74 -6.66 -15.76 1.98
N ILE A 75 -7.31 -14.65 1.65
CA ILE A 75 -6.68 -13.53 0.94
C ILE A 75 -5.91 -12.65 1.93
N GLY A 76 -4.59 -12.56 1.75
CA GLY A 76 -3.75 -11.70 2.56
C GLY A 76 -3.49 -10.32 1.94
N TYR A 77 -3.55 -10.23 0.62
CA TYR A 77 -3.14 -9.05 -0.13
C TYR A 77 -3.86 -8.93 -1.47
N ILE A 78 -4.23 -7.71 -1.83
CA ILE A 78 -4.68 -7.33 -3.17
C ILE A 78 -3.86 -6.12 -3.65
N ASN A 79 -3.01 -6.33 -4.66
CA ASN A 79 -2.32 -5.24 -5.34
C ASN A 79 -3.33 -4.44 -6.17
N LEU A 80 -3.45 -3.13 -5.93
CA LEU A 80 -4.45 -2.29 -6.62
C LEU A 80 -4.07 -2.00 -8.07
N ARG A 81 -2.78 -2.14 -8.39
CA ARG A 81 -2.26 -2.05 -9.75
C ARG A 81 -0.90 -2.76 -9.82
N PRO A 82 -0.86 -4.04 -10.23
CA PRO A 82 0.36 -4.85 -10.19
C PRO A 82 1.46 -4.43 -11.17
N TRP A 83 1.26 -3.34 -11.92
CA TRP A 83 2.20 -2.85 -12.93
C TRP A 83 2.47 -1.36 -12.70
N THR A 84 3.73 -1.01 -12.51
CA THR A 84 4.08 0.38 -12.19
C THR A 84 4.56 1.21 -13.35
N ASP A 85 5.04 0.63 -14.45
CA ASP A 85 5.73 1.44 -15.48
C ASP A 85 5.43 1.09 -16.95
N ASP A 86 4.74 -0.03 -17.22
CA ASP A 86 4.66 -0.59 -18.58
C ASP A 86 3.41 -0.21 -19.38
N LEU A 87 2.77 0.93 -19.07
CA LEU A 87 1.86 1.56 -20.05
C LEU A 87 2.58 1.91 -21.36
N LEU A 88 3.92 1.94 -21.37
CA LEU A 88 4.76 2.28 -22.53
C LEU A 88 5.42 1.08 -23.22
N ASP A 89 5.38 -0.10 -22.61
CA ASP A 89 6.27 -1.21 -22.98
C ASP A 89 5.51 -2.39 -23.63
N GLY A 90 4.20 -2.51 -23.40
CA GLY A 90 3.37 -3.51 -24.07
C GLY A 90 3.61 -4.95 -23.63
N ARG A 91 4.45 -5.22 -22.62
CA ARG A 91 4.54 -6.53 -21.99
C ARG A 91 3.30 -6.78 -21.14
N GLN A 92 2.35 -7.49 -21.73
CA GLN A 92 1.37 -8.23 -20.98
C GLN A 92 2.12 -9.29 -20.17
N TRP A 93 2.26 -9.09 -18.86
CA TRP A 93 2.59 -10.22 -18.01
C TRP A 93 1.45 -11.24 -18.10
N GLN A 94 1.91 -12.49 -18.19
CA GLN A 94 1.23 -13.74 -18.49
C GLN A 94 -0.20 -13.86 -17.98
N GLU A 95 -0.98 -14.64 -18.74
CA GLU A 95 -2.32 -15.18 -18.43
C GLU A 95 -2.56 -15.34 -16.93
N TRP A 96 -3.10 -14.29 -16.29
CA TRP A 96 -3.57 -14.38 -14.92
C TRP A 96 -4.63 -15.48 -14.89
N GLN A 97 -4.46 -16.46 -14.02
CA GLN A 97 -5.52 -17.43 -13.79
C GLN A 97 -6.71 -16.66 -13.22
N GLN A 98 -7.75 -16.52 -14.03
CA GLN A 98 -9.00 -15.93 -13.57
C GLN A 98 -9.49 -16.74 -12.37
N ILE A 99 -9.78 -16.04 -11.28
CA ILE A 99 -10.30 -16.67 -10.07
C ILE A 99 -11.81 -16.82 -10.26
N GLY A 100 -12.22 -17.97 -10.80
CA GLY A 100 -13.63 -18.25 -11.10
C GLY A 100 -14.25 -17.21 -12.04
N ASP A 101 -15.49 -16.81 -11.78
CA ASP A 101 -16.24 -15.85 -12.60
C ASP A 101 -15.90 -14.37 -12.27
N ARG A 102 -14.78 -14.10 -11.59
CA ARG A 102 -14.38 -12.74 -11.18
C ARG A 102 -13.29 -12.21 -12.09
N PRO A 103 -13.64 -11.51 -13.18
CA PRO A 103 -12.66 -11.06 -14.18
C PRO A 103 -11.82 -9.85 -13.73
N LEU A 104 -12.04 -9.33 -12.52
CA LEU A 104 -11.40 -8.13 -11.97
C LEU A 104 -10.02 -8.41 -11.34
N VAL A 105 -9.83 -9.58 -10.73
CA VAL A 105 -8.60 -9.92 -9.99
C VAL A 105 -7.99 -11.22 -10.50
N GLY A 106 -6.66 -11.27 -10.50
CA GLY A 106 -5.86 -12.45 -10.77
C GLY A 106 -5.06 -12.86 -9.54
N GLU A 107 -4.74 -14.15 -9.42
CA GLU A 107 -3.88 -14.67 -8.36
C GLU A 107 -2.43 -14.78 -8.83
N TYR A 108 -1.49 -14.41 -7.97
CA TYR A 108 -0.06 -14.62 -8.23
C TYR A 108 0.29 -16.10 -8.07
N ASP A 109 1.01 -16.68 -9.03
CA ASP A 109 1.63 -17.99 -8.86
C ASP A 109 2.87 -17.88 -7.95
N LYS A 110 2.72 -18.36 -6.71
CA LYS A 110 3.80 -18.34 -5.71
C LYS A 110 5.06 -19.09 -6.12
N ALA A 111 4.94 -20.10 -6.99
CA ALA A 111 6.07 -20.91 -7.43
C ALA A 111 6.94 -20.16 -8.44
N THR A 112 6.34 -19.31 -9.27
CA THR A 112 7.02 -18.71 -10.43
C THR A 112 7.22 -17.20 -10.32
N ALA A 113 6.41 -16.49 -9.52
CA ALA A 113 6.56 -15.06 -9.33
C ALA A 113 7.93 -14.70 -8.71
N GLU A 114 8.68 -13.83 -9.40
CA GLU A 114 9.98 -13.33 -8.93
C GLU A 114 9.81 -12.52 -7.64
N TYR A 115 8.81 -11.64 -7.61
CA TYR A 115 8.40 -10.84 -6.46
C TYR A 115 6.94 -11.11 -6.15
N LEU A 116 6.66 -11.59 -4.93
CA LEU A 116 5.30 -11.77 -4.42
C LEU A 116 4.87 -10.57 -3.58
N LEU A 117 5.79 -10.02 -2.81
CA LEU A 117 5.56 -8.83 -2.01
C LEU A 117 6.18 -7.63 -2.73
N SER A 118 5.33 -6.70 -3.16
CA SER A 118 5.70 -5.34 -3.51
C SER A 118 5.05 -4.38 -2.52
N LEU A 119 5.74 -3.29 -2.18
CA LEU A 119 5.19 -2.18 -1.41
C LEU A 119 4.47 -1.17 -2.32
N GLN A 120 4.03 -1.63 -3.49
CA GLN A 120 3.13 -0.88 -4.35
C GLN A 120 1.78 -0.66 -3.65
N PRO A 121 1.01 0.34 -4.09
CA PRO A 121 -0.33 0.61 -3.59
C PRO A 121 -1.19 -0.65 -3.57
N GLY A 122 -1.62 -1.00 -2.37
CA GLY A 122 -2.16 -2.33 -2.11
C GLY A 122 -3.06 -2.36 -0.88
N MET A 123 -4.05 -3.25 -0.92
CA MET A 123 -4.92 -3.55 0.20
C MET A 123 -4.41 -4.79 0.94
N TRP A 124 -4.29 -4.68 2.26
CA TRP A 124 -3.63 -5.67 3.10
C TRP A 124 -4.54 -6.12 4.24
N ASP A 125 -4.56 -7.43 4.49
CA ASP A 125 -4.99 -7.98 5.76
C ASP A 125 -3.94 -7.61 6.81
N VAL A 126 -4.35 -6.94 7.89
CA VAL A 126 -3.42 -6.33 8.87
C VAL A 126 -2.55 -7.39 9.54
N GLU A 127 -3.16 -8.49 9.99
CA GLU A 127 -2.43 -9.60 10.62
C GLU A 127 -1.45 -10.25 9.65
N TYR A 128 -1.85 -10.45 8.40
CA TYR A 128 -0.94 -10.95 7.38
C TYR A 128 0.22 -9.99 7.13
N LEU A 129 -0.03 -8.68 6.97
CA LEU A 129 1.04 -7.70 6.79
C LEU A 129 2.01 -7.70 7.98
N ILE A 130 1.50 -7.70 9.22
CA ILE A 130 2.33 -7.82 10.43
C ILE A 130 3.22 -9.08 10.36
N SER A 131 2.67 -10.21 9.94
CA SER A 131 3.40 -11.49 9.84
C SER A 131 4.55 -11.46 8.82
N LEU A 132 4.49 -10.53 7.84
CA LEU A 132 5.51 -10.36 6.81
C LEU A 132 6.58 -9.35 7.17
N LEU A 133 6.41 -8.57 8.24
CA LEU A 133 7.35 -7.52 8.66
C LEU A 133 8.26 -8.02 9.78
N VAL A 134 9.54 -7.64 9.72
CA VAL A 134 10.50 -7.86 10.79
C VAL A 134 11.05 -6.50 11.22
N GLU A 135 11.08 -6.26 12.54
CA GLU A 135 11.61 -5.02 13.10
C GLU A 135 13.04 -4.76 12.63
N GLY A 136 13.33 -3.52 12.25
CA GLY A 136 14.62 -3.09 11.74
C GLY A 136 14.87 -3.38 10.26
N GLU A 137 13.90 -3.88 9.49
CA GLU A 137 14.03 -3.97 8.02
C GLU A 137 13.70 -2.62 7.34
N ASP A 138 14.49 -2.27 6.32
CA ASP A 138 14.14 -1.22 5.36
C ASP A 138 13.14 -1.74 4.31
N HIS A 139 12.57 -0.83 3.51
CA HIS A 139 11.53 -1.16 2.53
C HIS A 139 12.01 -2.19 1.47
N TRP A 140 13.23 -2.07 0.96
CA TRP A 140 13.80 -3.02 0.00
C TRP A 140 13.99 -4.42 0.60
N THR A 141 14.46 -4.47 1.84
CA THR A 141 14.65 -5.71 2.59
C THR A 141 13.30 -6.38 2.86
N VAL A 142 12.27 -5.60 3.18
CA VAL A 142 10.90 -6.08 3.30
C VAL A 142 10.40 -6.68 1.99
N GLU A 143 10.56 -6.03 0.84
CA GLU A 143 10.11 -6.59 -0.44
C GLU A 143 10.78 -7.94 -0.75
N ARG A 144 12.11 -7.98 -0.62
CA ARG A 144 12.89 -9.18 -0.95
C ARG A 144 12.64 -10.33 0.03
N LYS A 145 12.81 -10.11 1.33
CA LYS A 145 12.64 -11.16 2.35
C LYS A 145 11.15 -11.44 2.62
N GLY A 146 10.30 -10.43 2.51
CA GLY A 146 8.85 -10.57 2.60
C GLY A 146 8.29 -11.42 1.48
N THR A 147 8.84 -11.37 0.27
CA THR A 147 8.51 -12.32 -0.80
C THR A 147 8.80 -13.77 -0.38
N GLU A 148 9.95 -14.03 0.25
CA GLU A 148 10.27 -15.38 0.75
C GLU A 148 9.30 -15.84 1.85
N ARG A 149 8.94 -14.93 2.77
CA ARG A 149 7.95 -15.19 3.84
C ARG A 149 6.56 -15.44 3.26
N ALA A 150 6.13 -14.63 2.30
CA ALA A 150 4.86 -14.76 1.60
C ALA A 150 4.77 -16.07 0.80
N ARG A 151 5.87 -16.51 0.18
CA ARG A 151 5.91 -17.80 -0.53
C ARG A 151 5.65 -18.98 0.41
N ARG A 152 6.09 -18.89 1.67
CA ARG A 152 5.87 -19.90 2.70
C ARG A 152 4.53 -19.76 3.42
N SER A 153 3.80 -18.67 3.19
CA SER A 153 2.50 -18.45 3.81
C SER A 153 1.39 -19.25 3.10
N GLY A 154 0.34 -19.60 3.83
CA GLY A 154 -0.89 -20.17 3.25
C GLY A 154 -1.83 -19.12 2.63
N LYS A 155 -1.50 -17.82 2.76
CA LYS A 155 -2.36 -16.72 2.30
C LYS A 155 -2.22 -16.47 0.81
N ARG A 156 -3.31 -16.24 0.11
CA ARG A 156 -3.36 -15.88 -1.31
C ARG A 156 -2.96 -14.42 -1.48
N MET A 157 -2.32 -14.14 -2.60
CA MET A 157 -1.95 -12.78 -3.01
C MET A 157 -2.56 -12.56 -4.38
N LEU A 158 -3.33 -11.48 -4.49
CA LEU A 158 -4.08 -11.15 -5.70
C LEU A 158 -3.59 -9.81 -6.27
N GLY A 159 -3.89 -9.57 -7.54
CA GLY A 159 -3.72 -8.27 -8.18
C GLY A 159 -4.95 -7.91 -9.00
N VAL A 160 -5.34 -6.64 -8.98
CA VAL A 160 -6.36 -6.10 -9.89
C VAL A 160 -5.78 -6.12 -11.30
N VAL A 161 -6.46 -6.75 -12.25
CA VAL A 161 -5.95 -6.94 -13.62
C VAL A 161 -6.56 -5.99 -14.65
N ARG A 162 -7.62 -5.26 -14.25
CA ARG A 162 -8.31 -4.26 -15.07
C ARG A 162 -9.11 -3.31 -14.20
N ASP A 163 -9.56 -2.19 -14.77
CA ASP A 163 -10.38 -1.20 -14.08
C ASP A 163 -9.74 -0.72 -12.76
N PHE A 164 -8.46 -0.33 -12.78
CA PHE A 164 -7.69 -0.05 -11.56
C PHE A 164 -8.36 0.99 -10.65
N PRO A 165 -8.65 0.68 -9.38
CA PRO A 165 -9.41 1.56 -8.48
C PRO A 165 -8.64 2.82 -8.07
N ALA A 166 -7.32 2.77 -8.13
CA ALA A 166 -6.45 3.89 -7.77
C ALA A 166 -5.37 4.02 -8.84
N PRO A 167 -5.66 4.69 -9.98
CA PRO A 167 -4.64 4.98 -10.98
C PRO A 167 -3.56 5.86 -10.35
N TYR A 168 -2.31 5.40 -10.37
CA TYR A 168 -1.20 6.12 -9.75
C TYR A 168 0.05 6.12 -10.64
N LEU A 169 0.98 7.03 -10.38
CA LEU A 169 2.30 7.10 -10.98
C LEU A 169 3.35 6.91 -9.89
N ASN A 170 4.29 5.96 -10.04
CA ASN A 170 5.50 6.02 -9.23
C ASN A 170 6.37 7.17 -9.76
N VAL A 171 6.47 8.24 -8.97
CA VAL A 171 7.23 9.44 -9.31
C VAL A 171 8.70 9.32 -8.98
N THR A 172 9.12 8.27 -8.26
CA THR A 172 10.54 7.99 -8.03
C THR A 172 10.95 6.70 -8.71
N ARG A 173 12.18 6.65 -9.21
CA ARG A 173 12.75 5.40 -9.69
C ARG A 173 14.22 5.38 -9.37
N TYR A 174 14.66 4.37 -8.63
CA TYR A 174 16.05 4.25 -8.16
C TYR A 174 16.54 5.50 -7.39
N GLY A 175 15.66 6.11 -6.60
CA GLY A 175 15.97 7.33 -5.83
C GLY A 175 15.98 8.63 -6.66
N VAL A 176 15.57 8.59 -7.93
CA VAL A 176 15.49 9.77 -8.80
C VAL A 176 14.03 10.13 -9.04
N TYR A 177 13.67 11.38 -8.73
CA TYR A 177 12.35 11.91 -9.06
C TYR A 177 12.20 12.08 -10.57
N ARG A 178 11.03 11.70 -11.10
CA ARG A 178 10.63 12.04 -12.47
C ARG A 178 10.44 13.55 -12.57
N ASP A 179 10.96 14.11 -13.65
CA ASP A 179 10.88 15.54 -13.92
C ASP A 179 9.41 15.99 -13.94
N GLY A 180 9.09 17.05 -13.18
CA GLY A 180 7.73 17.59 -13.09
C GLY A 180 6.81 17.04 -11.99
N SER A 181 7.26 16.12 -11.14
CA SER A 181 6.45 15.60 -10.02
C SER A 181 6.34 16.57 -8.83
N ARG A 182 5.11 16.89 -8.40
CA ARG A 182 4.76 17.58 -7.13
C ARG A 182 3.62 16.84 -6.44
N GLY A 183 3.77 16.47 -5.17
CA GLY A 183 2.83 15.59 -4.46
C GLY A 183 2.17 16.23 -3.25
N ILE A 184 0.88 15.94 -3.08
CA ILE A 184 0.09 16.12 -1.86
C ILE A 184 -0.74 14.84 -1.72
N LEU A 185 -0.91 14.32 -0.50
CA LEU A 185 -1.66 13.07 -0.26
C LEU A 185 -2.57 13.19 0.97
N ALA A 186 -3.88 12.95 0.80
CA ALA A 186 -4.82 12.58 1.88
C ALA A 186 -6.16 12.05 1.33
N GLY A 187 -6.73 11.00 1.94
CA GLY A 187 -8.09 10.49 1.68
C GLY A 187 -8.52 9.40 2.67
N ARG A 188 -9.83 9.15 2.83
CA ARG A 188 -10.44 8.08 3.67
C ARG A 188 -11.39 7.22 2.83
N LEU A 189 -11.39 5.90 3.03
CA LEU A 189 -12.34 4.94 2.42
C LEU A 189 -13.49 4.61 3.40
N GLY A 190 -14.43 5.53 3.60
CA GLY A 190 -15.68 5.26 4.33
C GLY A 190 -15.54 4.82 5.81
N GLU A 191 -16.61 4.23 6.36
CA GLU A 191 -16.62 3.72 7.75
C GLU A 191 -15.87 2.38 7.84
N GLY A 192 -14.92 2.27 8.79
CA GLY A 192 -14.18 1.04 9.08
C GLY A 192 -12.90 0.76 8.28
N HIS A 193 -12.43 1.69 7.43
CA HIS A 193 -11.19 1.50 6.67
C HIS A 193 -10.25 2.72 6.81
N GLU A 194 -8.99 2.47 7.16
CA GLU A 194 -7.96 3.50 7.30
C GLU A 194 -6.99 3.47 6.08
N ILE A 195 -6.64 4.65 5.57
CA ILE A 195 -5.55 4.82 4.60
C ILE A 195 -4.29 5.17 5.39
N LEU A 196 -3.28 4.32 5.30
CA LEU A 196 -1.95 4.62 5.84
C LEU A 196 -1.10 5.26 4.74
N ALA A 197 -0.85 6.55 4.88
CA ALA A 197 0.14 7.29 4.11
C ALA A 197 1.42 7.45 4.95
N LEU A 198 2.52 6.83 4.51
CA LEU A 198 3.83 7.03 5.14
C LEU A 198 4.61 8.06 4.33
N LEU A 199 4.93 9.18 4.95
CA LEU A 199 5.75 10.25 4.36
C LEU A 199 7.22 10.06 4.78
N ASP A 200 8.13 9.96 3.82
CA ASP A 200 9.57 9.91 4.03
C ASP A 200 10.13 11.30 4.42
N ASP A 201 11.30 11.31 5.07
CA ASP A 201 11.97 12.51 5.56
C ASP A 201 12.33 13.51 4.45
N MET A 202 12.51 13.05 3.21
CA MET A 202 12.78 13.92 2.06
C MET A 202 11.65 14.94 1.77
N LEU A 203 10.39 14.61 2.09
CA LEU A 203 9.26 15.53 1.93
C LEU A 203 9.21 16.59 3.04
N LYS A 204 9.72 16.28 4.24
CA LYS A 204 9.71 17.20 5.39
C LYS A 204 10.59 18.44 5.17
N GLU A 205 11.70 18.31 4.44
CA GLU A 205 12.55 19.47 4.11
C GLU A 205 11.92 20.41 3.08
N ARG A 206 11.14 19.87 2.13
CA ARG A 206 10.43 20.68 1.13
C ARG A 206 9.20 21.40 1.71
N ILE A 207 8.47 20.78 2.64
CA ILE A 207 7.30 21.40 3.28
C ILE A 207 7.70 22.59 4.17
N ARG A 208 8.90 22.60 4.76
CA ARG A 208 9.42 23.73 5.54
C ARG A 208 9.65 25.01 4.71
N GLY A 209 9.69 24.93 3.38
CA GLY A 209 9.89 26.07 2.48
C GLY A 209 8.60 26.65 1.89
N CYS A 210 7.42 26.15 2.27
CA CYS A 210 6.14 26.56 1.68
C CYS A 210 5.15 27.21 2.68
N TRP A 211 5.62 27.67 3.84
CA TRP A 211 4.86 28.50 4.78
C TRP A 211 5.59 29.82 5.03
#